data_AF-F4KWJ2-F1
#
_entry.id   AF-F4KWJ2-F1
#
_cell.length_a   1.000
_cell.length_b   1.000
_cell.length_c   1.000
_cell.angle_alpha   90.00
_cell.angle_beta   90.00
_cell.angle_gamma   90.00
#
_symmetry.space_group_name_H-M   'P 1'
#
loop_
_entity.id
_entity.type
_entity.pdbx_description
1 polymer ?
#
loop_
_entity_poly.entity_id
_entity_poly.type
_entity_poly.pdbx_seq_one_letter_code
_entity_poly.pdbx_strand_id
1 'polypeptide(L)'
;MAKPMKTTEALDLLHQGQKVEDVVLLDFETQKLGFRDALLLSENGFVVPAGNIVYQDLDIQYDPDFDDTTWKGEYGKLSDFLASNQ
;
A
#
# COMPACT_ATOMS: atom_id res chain seq x y z
N MET A 1 -1.31 10.85 27.81
CA MET A 1 -1.01 9.40 27.86
C MET A 1 -1.65 8.79 26.64
N ALA A 2 -0.89 8.06 25.82
CA ALA A 2 -1.44 7.50 24.60
C ALA A 2 -2.46 6.40 24.92
N LYS A 3 -3.61 6.43 24.24
CA LYS A 3 -4.69 5.46 24.41
C LYS A 3 -4.40 4.21 23.56
N PRO A 4 -4.36 3.01 24.15
CA PRO A 4 -4.25 1.79 23.36
C PRO A 4 -5.56 1.53 22.60
N MET A 5 -5.47 1.14 21.33
CA MET A 5 -6.61 0.88 20.45
C MET A 5 -6.28 -0.25 19.46
N LYS A 6 -7.30 -0.95 18.97
CA LYS A 6 -7.12 -1.89 17.85
C LYS A 6 -7.04 -1.15 16.52
N THR A 7 -6.31 -1.71 15.57
CA THR A 7 -6.16 -1.15 14.22
C THR A 7 -7.51 -1.00 13.52
N THR A 8 -8.40 -1.98 13.67
CA THR A 8 -9.75 -1.92 13.07
C THR A 8 -10.60 -0.80 13.67
N GLU A 9 -10.53 -0.59 14.99
CA GLU A 9 -11.27 0.48 15.66
C GLU A 9 -10.76 1.87 15.21
N ALA A 10 -9.45 2.02 15.06
CA ALA A 10 -8.87 3.26 14.54
C ALA A 10 -9.34 3.52 13.09
N LEU A 11 -9.33 2.51 12.24
CA LEU A 11 -9.81 2.61 10.86
C LEU A 11 -11.30 2.96 10.79
N ASP A 12 -12.14 2.35 11.63
CA ASP A 12 -13.57 2.68 11.68
C ASP A 12 -13.80 4.15 12.05
N LEU A 13 -13.02 4.69 12.98
CA LEU A 13 -13.08 6.11 13.35
C LEU A 13 -12.64 7.02 12.20
N LEU A 14 -11.53 6.68 11.53
CA LEU A 14 -11.02 7.44 10.38
C LEU A 14 -12.00 7.42 9.21
N HIS A 15 -12.64 6.29 8.92
CA HIS A 15 -13.67 6.17 7.88
C HIS A 15 -14.92 7.01 8.19
N GLN A 16 -15.21 7.25 9.47
CA GLN A 16 -16.28 8.15 9.90
C GLN A 16 -15.87 9.63 9.87
N GLY A 17 -14.65 9.95 9.42
CA GLY A 17 -14.08 11.29 9.42
C GLY A 17 -13.68 11.81 10.80
N GLN A 18 -13.58 10.92 11.80
CA GLN A 18 -13.10 11.28 13.12
C GLN A 18 -11.57 11.30 13.13
N LYS A 19 -11.00 12.14 14.00
CA LYS A 19 -9.55 12.20 14.20
C LYS A 19 -9.12 11.14 15.22
N VAL A 20 -7.99 10.51 14.95
CA VAL A 20 -7.35 9.57 15.86
C VAL A 20 -6.00 10.16 16.27
N GLU A 21 -5.96 10.79 17.44
CA GLU A 21 -4.77 11.43 18.01
C GLU A 21 -4.39 10.77 19.34
N ASP A 22 -3.11 10.78 19.70
CA ASP A 22 -2.59 10.16 20.92
C ASP A 22 -2.99 8.68 21.09
N VAL A 23 -2.95 7.89 20.02
CA VAL A 23 -3.31 6.46 20.04
C VAL A 23 -2.10 5.56 19.71
N VAL A 24 -2.01 4.42 20.40
CA VAL A 24 -1.08 3.33 20.07
C VAL A 24 -1.89 2.12 19.60
N LEU A 25 -1.59 1.64 18.39
CA LEU A 25 -2.23 0.47 17.81
C LEU A 25 -1.63 -0.81 18.41
N LEU A 26 -2.47 -1.67 18.99
CA LEU A 26 -2.03 -2.84 19.75
C LEU A 26 -1.68 -4.06 18.90
N ASP A 27 -2.36 -4.24 17.77
CA ASP A 27 -2.35 -5.44 16.93
C ASP A 27 -1.66 -5.21 15.58
N PHE A 28 -1.02 -4.05 15.43
CA PHE A 28 -0.53 -3.55 14.16
C PHE A 28 0.59 -4.39 13.54
N GLU A 29 1.41 -5.02 14.37
CA GLU A 29 2.48 -5.94 13.95
C GLU A 29 1.95 -7.22 13.28
N THR A 30 0.72 -7.63 13.64
CA THR A 30 0.11 -8.89 13.15
C THR A 30 -0.99 -8.67 12.12
N GLN A 31 -1.52 -7.45 12.04
CA GLN A 31 -2.64 -7.10 11.17
C GLN A 31 -2.14 -6.94 9.72
N LYS A 32 -2.80 -7.63 8.78
CA LYS A 32 -2.69 -7.34 7.36
C LYS A 32 -3.75 -6.32 6.96
N LEU A 33 -3.36 -5.32 6.20
CA LEU A 33 -4.20 -4.19 5.79
C LEU A 33 -4.24 -4.08 4.28
N GLY A 34 -5.41 -3.73 3.72
CA GLY A 34 -5.49 -3.31 2.32
C GLY A 34 -4.71 -2.02 2.09
N PHE A 35 -4.31 -1.77 0.84
CA PHE A 35 -3.52 -0.58 0.51
C PHE A 35 -4.21 0.73 0.91
N ARG A 36 -5.54 0.82 0.71
CA ARG A 36 -6.31 2.03 1.05
C ARG A 36 -6.35 2.31 2.55
N ASP A 37 -6.55 1.29 3.37
CA ASP A 37 -6.54 1.42 4.83
C ASP A 37 -5.15 1.80 5.35
N ALA A 38 -4.10 1.20 4.77
CA ALA A 38 -2.71 1.53 5.10
C ALA A 38 -2.36 2.98 4.72
N LEU A 39 -2.87 3.47 3.57
CA LEU A 39 -2.71 4.84 3.15
C LEU A 39 -3.44 5.80 4.10
N LEU A 40 -4.71 5.50 4.44
CA LEU A 40 -5.50 6.31 5.37
C LEU A 40 -4.83 6.46 6.74
N LEU A 41 -4.26 5.38 7.27
CA LEU A 41 -3.48 5.42 8.51
C LEU A 41 -2.20 6.27 8.36
N SER A 42 -1.50 6.13 7.24
CA SER A 42 -0.29 6.93 6.95
C SER A 42 -0.58 8.42 6.88
N GLU A 43 -1.69 8.82 6.23
CA GLU A 43 -2.15 10.20 6.15
C GLU A 43 -2.52 10.80 7.52
N ASN A 44 -2.86 9.94 8.49
CA ASN A 44 -3.16 10.32 9.87
C ASN A 44 -1.98 10.12 10.83
N GLY A 45 -0.75 9.95 10.29
CA GLY A 45 0.49 9.98 11.07
C GLY A 45 0.92 8.63 11.66
N PHE A 46 0.26 7.52 11.30
CA PHE A 46 0.71 6.19 11.67
C PHE A 46 1.76 5.68 10.69
N VAL A 47 2.80 5.01 11.19
CA VAL A 47 3.84 4.41 10.32
C VAL A 47 3.46 2.98 10.04
N VAL A 48 3.06 2.66 8.80
CA VAL A 48 2.67 1.30 8.38
C VAL A 48 3.87 0.53 7.79
N PRO A 49 4.30 -0.61 8.39
CA PRO A 49 5.31 -1.46 7.78
C PRO A 49 4.84 -2.00 6.43
N ALA A 50 5.68 -1.90 5.40
CA ALA A 50 5.37 -2.41 4.07
C ALA A 50 4.97 -3.90 4.06
N GLY A 51 5.59 -4.70 4.94
CA GLY A 51 5.26 -6.12 5.10
C GLY A 51 3.82 -6.40 5.53
N ASN A 52 3.12 -5.41 6.10
CA ASN A 52 1.74 -5.54 6.59
C ASN A 52 0.69 -5.05 5.59
N ILE A 53 1.13 -4.54 4.43
CA ILE A 53 0.24 -4.09 3.35
C ILE A 53 0.00 -5.26 2.39
N VAL A 54 -1.27 -5.55 2.14
CA VAL A 54 -1.73 -6.50 1.12
C VAL A 54 -2.21 -5.70 -0.07
N TYR A 55 -1.57 -5.93 -1.20
CA TYR A 55 -1.97 -5.35 -2.48
C TYR A 55 -2.90 -6.33 -3.19
N GLN A 56 -4.04 -5.84 -3.64
CA GLN A 56 -4.98 -6.60 -4.45
C GLN A 56 -5.21 -5.84 -5.76
N ASP A 57 -5.36 -6.57 -6.87
CA ASP A 57 -5.61 -5.96 -8.18
C ASP A 57 -6.88 -5.10 -8.18
N LEU A 58 -7.87 -5.42 -7.33
CA LEU A 58 -9.08 -4.62 -7.15
C LEU A 58 -8.81 -3.21 -6.61
N ASP A 59 -7.71 -3.01 -5.89
CA ASP A 59 -7.30 -1.70 -5.39
C ASP A 59 -6.67 -0.82 -6.49
N ILE A 60 -6.26 -1.43 -7.59
CA ILE A 60 -5.67 -0.76 -8.75
C ILE A 60 -6.83 -0.31 -9.65
N GLN A 61 -6.92 1.01 -9.84
CA GLN A 61 -7.91 1.56 -10.74
C GLN A 61 -7.50 1.30 -12.19
N TYR A 62 -8.43 0.79 -12.99
CA TYR A 62 -8.24 0.67 -14.43
C TYR A 62 -7.99 2.06 -15.04
N ASP A 63 -6.90 2.17 -15.78
CA ASP A 63 -6.50 3.37 -16.51
C ASP A 63 -6.28 3.00 -17.98
N PRO A 64 -7.17 3.41 -18.91
CA PRO A 64 -7.05 3.05 -20.31
C PRO A 64 -5.77 3.58 -20.98
N ASP A 65 -5.17 4.66 -20.46
CA ASP A 65 -3.93 5.19 -21.01
C ASP A 65 -2.71 4.34 -20.63
N PHE A 66 -2.84 3.47 -19.62
CA PHE A 66 -1.80 2.53 -19.21
C PHE A 66 -2.12 1.08 -19.58
N ASP A 67 -3.34 0.63 -19.26
CA ASP A 67 -3.76 -0.77 -19.36
C ASP A 67 -3.98 -1.22 -20.82
N ASP A 68 -4.49 -0.33 -21.67
CA ASP A 68 -4.74 -0.63 -23.09
C ASP A 68 -3.58 -0.19 -24.00
N THR A 69 -2.59 0.50 -23.44
CA THR A 69 -1.46 1.03 -24.22
C THR A 69 -0.44 -0.05 -24.52
N THR A 70 -0.33 -0.39 -25.81
CA THR A 70 0.77 -1.23 -26.31
C THR A 70 1.99 -0.37 -26.63
N TRP A 71 3.01 -0.43 -25.77
CA TRP A 71 4.28 0.27 -25.98
C TRP A 71 5.12 -0.47 -27.03
N LYS A 72 5.33 0.14 -28.19
CA LYS A 72 6.29 -0.37 -29.18
C LYS A 72 7.67 0.16 -28.84
N GLY A 73 8.56 -0.70 -28.35
CA GLY A 73 9.97 -0.41 -28.16
C GLY A 73 10.85 -1.30 -29.03
N GLU A 74 12.01 -0.78 -29.43
CA GLU A 74 13.11 -1.61 -29.91
C GLU A 74 13.85 -2.15 -28.68
N TYR A 75 13.43 -3.32 -28.21
CA TYR A 75 14.09 -4.00 -27.10
C TYR A 75 15.19 -4.90 -27.65
N GLY A 76 16.42 -4.73 -27.15
CA GLY A 76 17.48 -5.72 -27.37
C GLY A 76 17.08 -7.07 -26.76
N LYS A 77 17.51 -8.18 -27.36
CA LYS A 77 17.25 -9.49 -26.76
C LYS A 77 18.11 -9.64 -25.50
N LEU A 78 17.54 -10.22 -24.46
CA LEU A 78 18.27 -10.54 -23.23
C LEU A 78 19.50 -11.42 -23.53
N SER A 79 19.42 -12.29 -24.55
CA SER A 79 20.55 -13.09 -25.03
C SER A 79 21.76 -12.24 -25.43
N ASP A 80 21.50 -11.12 -26.10
CA ASP A 80 22.54 -10.27 -26.67
C ASP A 80 23.25 -9.50 -25.54
N PHE A 81 22.47 -9.05 -24.54
CA PHE A 81 23.02 -8.43 -23.33
C PHE A 81 23.89 -9.40 -22.52
N LEU A 82 23.43 -10.64 -22.33
CA LEU A 82 24.17 -11.66 -21.56
C LEU A 82 25.46 -12.08 -22.27
N ALA A 83 25.46 -12.15 -23.60
CA ALA A 83 26.66 -12.45 -24.39
C ALA A 83 27.70 -11.32 -24.35
N SER A 84 27.26 -10.07 -24.14
CA SER A 84 28.14 -8.89 -24.10
C SER A 84 28.87 -8.69 -22.78
N ASN A 85 28.49 -9.42 -21.73
CA ASN A 85 28.98 -9.26 -20.35
C ASN A 85 29.58 -10.56 -19.78
N GLN A 86 30.03 -11.47 -20.65
CA GLN A 86 30.91 -12.61 -20.32
C GLN A 86 32.35 -12.27 -20.66
#